data_AF-A0A2W4LXX7-F1
#
_entry.id   AF-A0A2W4LXX7-F1
#
_cell.length_a   1.000
_cell.length_b   1.000
_cell.length_c   1.000
_cell.angle_alpha   90.00
_cell.angle_beta   90.00
_cell.angle_gamma   90.00
#
_symmetry.space_group_name_H-M   'P 1'
#
loop_
_entity.id
_entity.type
_entity.pdbx_description
1 polymer ?
#
loop_
_entity_poly.entity_id
_entity_poly.type
_entity_poly.pdbx_seq_one_letter_code
_entity_poly.pdbx_strand_id
1 'polypeptide(L)'
;MLRADATVAATIAREHARIALPLEVARPATQAGFGALYREVNREVRDFIAGAEPGAPRFTRAFTLGAEASVRRAWLSPPATSGVAAPPGEPGVPVEQQQAFLERIAPWARQAASRLGVAPELVAAHAALESGWGQRPLRDAHGASTHNLFGIKAGSAWRGPTV
;
A
#
# COMPACT_ATOMS: atom_id res chain seq x y z
N MET A 1 43.00 -17.95 -5.12
CA MET A 1 42.92 -17.40 -3.76
C MET A 1 42.24 -16.04 -3.91
N LEU A 2 41.01 -15.81 -3.44
CA LEU A 2 40.60 -15.77 -2.05
C LEU A 2 39.11 -16.14 -1.93
N ARG A 3 38.77 -16.92 -0.89
CA ARG A 3 37.40 -17.26 -0.50
C ARG A 3 36.80 -16.09 0.28
N ALA A 4 35.64 -15.61 -0.14
CA ALA A 4 34.66 -14.96 0.73
C ALA A 4 33.26 -15.25 0.11
N ASP A 5 32.22 -15.24 0.95
CA ASP A 5 30.77 -15.22 0.59
C ASP A 5 29.91 -16.42 0.99
N ALA A 6 30.43 -17.42 1.71
CA ALA A 6 29.57 -18.43 2.33
C ALA A 6 28.82 -17.90 3.58
N THR A 7 29.38 -16.91 4.28
CA THR A 7 28.83 -16.39 5.55
C THR A 7 27.68 -15.41 5.34
N VAL A 8 27.70 -14.62 4.25
CA VAL A 8 26.64 -13.64 3.94
C VAL A 8 25.36 -14.35 3.50
N ALA A 9 25.49 -15.40 2.67
CA ALA A 9 24.36 -16.23 2.26
C ALA A 9 23.68 -16.94 3.46
N ALA A 10 24.46 -17.36 4.46
CA ALA A 10 23.96 -18.03 5.66
C ALA A 10 23.24 -17.08 6.65
N THR A 11 23.54 -15.78 6.60
CA THR A 11 22.84 -14.74 7.40
C THR A 11 21.51 -14.39 6.76
N ILE A 12 21.49 -14.16 5.44
CA ILE A 12 20.26 -13.88 4.68
C ILE A 12 19.28 -15.07 4.81
N ALA A 13 19.73 -16.31 4.63
CA ALA A 13 18.87 -17.49 4.76
C ALA A 13 18.21 -17.63 6.15
N ARG A 14 18.85 -17.11 7.21
CA ARG A 14 18.31 -17.13 8.58
C ARG A 14 17.25 -16.06 8.83
N GLU A 15 17.28 -14.96 8.08
CA GLU A 15 16.26 -13.90 8.12
C GLU A 15 15.00 -14.27 7.33
N HIS A 16 15.12 -15.06 6.25
CA HIS A 16 13.97 -15.57 5.49
C HIS A 16 13.06 -16.51 6.31
N ALA A 17 13.60 -17.20 7.32
CA ALA A 17 12.83 -18.10 8.17
C ALA A 17 11.87 -17.38 9.15
N ARG A 18 12.01 -16.06 9.33
CA ARG A 18 11.10 -15.23 10.14
C ARG A 18 9.97 -14.59 9.35
N ILE A 19 9.96 -14.75 8.03
CA ILE A 19 8.92 -14.29 7.09
C ILE A 19 8.06 -15.49 6.61
N ALA A 20 8.25 -16.69 7.18
CA ALA A 20 7.39 -17.83 6.93
C ALA A 20 6.11 -17.70 7.78
N LEU A 21 4.97 -17.49 7.12
CA LEU A 21 3.63 -17.57 7.70
C LEU A 21 3.41 -18.95 8.34
N PRO A 22 2.94 -19.05 9.59
CA PRO A 22 2.35 -20.31 10.05
C PRO A 22 1.04 -20.52 9.27
N LEU A 23 1.09 -21.35 8.23
CA LEU A 23 -0.08 -21.98 7.64
C LEU A 23 -0.60 -23.03 8.63
N GLU A 24 -1.41 -22.60 9.59
CA GLU A 24 -2.25 -23.52 10.35
C GLU A 24 -3.69 -23.08 10.18
N VAL A 25 -4.29 -23.53 9.08
CA VAL A 25 -5.71 -23.34 8.76
C VAL A 25 -6.51 -24.22 9.72
N ALA A 26 -6.84 -23.69 10.89
CA ALA A 26 -7.88 -24.27 11.73
C ALA A 26 -9.26 -23.84 11.19
N ARG A 27 -9.93 -24.74 10.46
CA ARG A 27 -11.40 -24.72 10.30
C ARG A 27 -12.00 -25.70 11.32
N PRO A 28 -13.23 -25.51 11.84
CA PRO A 28 -14.31 -24.69 11.26
C PRO A 28 -15.07 -23.79 12.27
N ALA A 29 -15.72 -22.73 11.78
CA ALA A 29 -16.96 -22.23 12.38
C ALA A 29 -17.84 -21.64 11.28
N THR A 30 -18.67 -22.53 10.71
CA THR A 30 -19.97 -22.29 10.05
C THR A 30 -20.17 -20.99 9.26
N GLN A 31 -20.41 -21.19 7.96
CA GLN A 31 -21.00 -20.27 6.96
C GLN A 31 -22.31 -19.56 7.40
N ALA A 32 -22.82 -19.84 8.60
CA ALA A 32 -23.99 -19.23 9.24
C ALA A 32 -23.78 -17.75 9.64
N GLY A 33 -22.53 -17.28 9.80
CA GLY A 33 -22.26 -15.92 10.27
C GLY A 33 -22.62 -14.83 9.26
N PHE A 34 -22.37 -15.06 7.97
CA PHE A 34 -22.60 -14.06 6.93
C PHE A 34 -24.09 -13.80 6.68
N GLY A 35 -24.92 -14.85 6.66
CA GLY A 35 -26.35 -14.72 6.41
C GLY A 35 -27.09 -13.97 7.53
N ALA A 36 -26.66 -14.14 8.78
CA ALA A 36 -27.20 -13.39 9.91
C ALA A 36 -26.79 -11.90 9.85
N LEU A 37 -25.50 -11.65 9.56
CA LEU A 37 -24.97 -10.30 9.42
C LEU A 37 -25.63 -9.52 8.27
N TYR A 38 -25.81 -10.17 7.12
CA TYR A 38 -26.45 -9.55 5.96
C TYR A 38 -27.90 -9.14 6.24
N ARG A 39 -28.66 -9.98 6.95
CA ARG A 39 -30.04 -9.65 7.34
C ARG A 39 -30.10 -8.49 8.33
N GLU A 40 -29.13 -8.41 9.24
CA GLU A 40 -29.01 -7.32 10.22
C GLU A 40 -28.72 -5.99 9.52
N VAL A 41 -27.68 -5.94 8.69
CA VAL A 41 -27.30 -4.74 7.92
C VAL A 41 -28.42 -4.31 6.98
N ASN A 42 -29.07 -5.25 6.29
CA ASN A 42 -30.16 -4.93 5.39
C ASN A 42 -31.42 -4.42 6.12
N ARG A 43 -31.62 -4.78 7.40
CA ARG A 43 -32.66 -4.19 8.26
C ARG A 43 -32.29 -2.75 8.61
N GLU A 44 -31.05 -2.52 9.04
CA GLU A 44 -30.55 -1.19 9.43
C GLU A 44 -30.60 -0.19 8.26
N VAL A 45 -30.21 -0.60 7.05
CA VAL A 45 -30.30 0.25 5.84
C VAL A 45 -31.75 0.62 5.53
N ARG A 46 -32.70 -0.32 5.70
CA ARG A 46 -34.12 -0.06 5.46
C ARG A 46 -34.71 0.87 6.50
N ASP A 47 -34.35 0.69 7.77
CA ASP A 47 -34.81 1.54 8.88
C ASP A 47 -34.25 2.96 8.76
N PHE A 48 -33.01 3.11 8.25
CA PHE A 48 -32.42 4.41 7.94
C PHE A 48 -33.17 5.13 6.81
N ILE A 49 -33.48 4.42 5.71
CA ILE A 49 -34.24 4.98 4.59
C ILE A 49 -35.68 5.32 5.00
N ALA A 50 -36.27 4.57 5.93
CA ALA A 50 -37.64 4.75 6.41
C ALA A 50 -37.82 5.91 7.42
N GLY A 51 -36.76 6.64 7.81
CA GLY A 51 -36.88 7.92 8.51
C GLY A 51 -36.70 7.87 10.03
N ALA A 52 -35.67 7.19 10.53
CA ALA A 52 -35.26 7.30 11.94
C ALA A 52 -34.32 8.51 12.16
N GLU A 53 -34.67 9.37 13.12
CA GLU A 53 -34.02 10.60 13.59
C GLU A 53 -32.48 10.75 13.36
N PRO A 54 -32.01 11.90 12.83
CA PRO A 54 -30.59 12.16 12.63
C PRO A 54 -29.90 12.49 13.97
N GLY A 55 -29.05 11.59 14.48
CA GLY A 55 -28.07 12.00 15.52
C GLY A 55 -27.52 10.96 16.48
N ALA A 56 -28.01 9.71 16.53
CA ALA A 56 -27.48 8.72 17.47
C ALA A 56 -26.69 7.61 16.74
N PRO A 57 -25.37 7.46 16.95
CA PRO A 57 -24.66 6.27 16.48
C PRO A 57 -25.12 5.04 17.27
N ARG A 58 -25.80 4.10 16.61
CA ARG A 58 -26.28 2.83 17.19
C ARG A 58 -25.31 1.65 16.98
N PHE A 59 -24.10 1.89 16.51
CA PHE A 59 -23.04 0.88 16.44
C PHE A 59 -22.42 0.62 17.82
N THR A 60 -23.18 0.10 18.77
CA THR A 60 -22.67 -0.29 20.11
C THR A 60 -22.51 -1.79 20.32
N ARG A 61 -22.62 -2.62 19.28
CA ARG A 61 -22.20 -4.02 19.40
C ARG A 61 -20.89 -4.25 18.66
N ALA A 62 -19.81 -4.27 19.43
CA ALA A 62 -18.52 -4.78 18.97
C ALA A 62 -18.70 -6.24 18.57
N PHE A 63 -18.78 -6.51 17.27
CA PHE A 63 -18.57 -7.86 16.77
C PHE A 63 -17.10 -8.21 17.03
N THR A 64 -16.87 -9.28 17.79
CA THR A 64 -15.55 -9.91 17.82
C THR A 64 -15.29 -10.44 16.41
N LEU A 65 -14.44 -9.74 15.67
CA LEU A 65 -13.92 -10.27 14.42
C LEU A 65 -13.26 -11.62 14.74
N GLY A 66 -13.62 -12.67 14.00
CA GLY A 66 -12.89 -13.94 14.08
C GLY A 66 -11.39 -13.68 13.90
N ALA A 67 -10.55 -14.49 14.54
CA ALA A 67 -9.10 -14.26 14.65
C ALA A 67 -8.44 -13.85 13.31
N GLU A 68 -8.87 -14.44 12.18
CA GLU A 68 -8.35 -14.07 10.87
C GLU A 68 -8.75 -12.66 10.39
N ALA A 69 -9.95 -12.21 10.71
CA ALA A 69 -10.46 -10.89 10.30
C ALA A 69 -9.88 -9.78 11.18
N SER A 70 -9.63 -10.05 12.46
CA SER A 70 -8.89 -9.14 13.35
C SER A 70 -7.42 -9.04 12.94
N VAL A 71 -6.79 -10.15 12.55
CA VAL A 71 -5.42 -10.15 12.01
C VAL A 71 -5.37 -9.41 10.68
N ARG A 72 -6.27 -9.68 9.72
CA ARG A 72 -6.33 -8.94 8.45
C ARG A 72 -6.62 -7.45 8.65
N ARG A 73 -7.48 -7.09 9.60
CA ARG A 73 -7.69 -5.69 9.98
C ARG A 73 -6.42 -5.09 10.57
N ALA A 74 -5.67 -5.81 11.40
CA ALA A 74 -4.39 -5.33 11.93
C ALA A 74 -3.33 -5.10 10.83
N TRP A 75 -3.33 -5.90 9.77
CA TRP A 75 -2.42 -5.72 8.62
C TRP A 75 -2.87 -4.64 7.63
N LEU A 76 -4.17 -4.41 7.49
CA LEU A 76 -4.76 -3.40 6.59
C LEU A 76 -5.02 -2.05 7.29
N SER A 77 -5.03 -2.04 8.62
CA SER A 77 -5.03 -0.82 9.40
C SER A 77 -3.68 -0.13 9.17
N PRO A 78 -3.65 1.18 8.81
CA PRO A 78 -2.43 1.94 8.98
C PRO A 78 -1.98 1.78 10.43
N PRO A 79 -0.67 1.74 10.73
CA PRO A 79 -0.19 1.60 12.09
C PRO A 79 -0.94 2.64 12.92
N ALA A 80 -1.74 2.18 13.89
CA ALA A 80 -2.37 3.08 14.83
C ALA A 80 -1.23 3.89 15.43
N THR A 81 -1.17 5.18 15.11
CA THR A 81 -0.14 6.10 15.58
C THR A 81 -0.40 6.34 17.06
N SER A 82 -0.15 5.31 17.87
CA SER A 82 0.01 5.42 19.31
C SER A 82 1.33 6.15 19.53
N GLY A 83 1.28 7.47 19.48
CA GLY A 83 2.17 8.35 20.23
C GLY A 83 3.67 8.25 20.01
N VAL A 84 4.18 7.65 18.93
CA VAL A 84 5.51 8.03 18.43
C VAL A 84 5.25 9.18 17.50
N ALA A 85 5.38 10.40 18.05
CA ALA A 85 5.41 11.61 17.25
C ALA A 85 6.42 11.38 16.12
N ALA A 86 5.93 11.38 14.88
CA ALA A 86 6.80 11.64 13.75
C ALA A 86 7.59 12.91 14.11
N PRO A 87 8.92 12.97 13.89
CA PRO A 87 9.64 14.24 13.98
C PRO A 87 8.83 15.25 13.18
N PRO A 88 8.57 16.48 13.67
CA PRO A 88 7.59 17.41 13.10
C PRO A 88 7.77 17.46 11.59
N GLY A 89 6.95 16.64 10.94
CA GLY A 89 7.25 16.09 9.63
C GLY A 89 6.41 16.90 8.69
N GLU A 90 7.02 17.39 7.63
CA GLU A 90 6.36 18.25 6.68
C GLU A 90 4.95 17.73 6.36
N PRO A 91 3.95 18.62 6.28
CA PRO A 91 2.60 18.21 5.93
C PRO A 91 2.66 17.30 4.71
N GLY A 92 2.13 16.08 4.84
CA GLY A 92 2.14 15.10 3.77
C GLY A 92 1.55 15.69 2.48
N VAL A 93 1.97 15.15 1.33
CA VAL A 93 1.44 15.60 0.04
C VAL A 93 -0.09 15.52 0.06
N PRO A 94 -0.83 16.60 -0.28
CA PRO A 94 -2.29 16.59 -0.28
C PRO A 94 -2.86 15.47 -1.16
N VAL A 95 -3.97 14.87 -0.73
CA VAL A 95 -4.58 13.70 -1.41
C VAL A 95 -4.89 14.01 -2.87
N GLU A 96 -5.32 15.23 -3.16
CA GLU A 96 -5.64 15.70 -4.51
C GLU A 96 -4.39 15.69 -5.40
N GLN A 97 -3.22 16.04 -4.85
CA GLN A 97 -1.94 16.00 -5.58
C GLN A 97 -1.46 14.57 -5.79
N GLN A 98 -1.70 13.68 -4.82
CA GLN A 98 -1.42 12.25 -4.97
C GLN A 98 -2.26 11.64 -6.09
N GLN A 99 -3.56 11.94 -6.12
CA GLN A 99 -4.48 11.48 -7.17
C GLN A 99 -4.06 12.02 -8.54
N ALA A 100 -3.80 13.33 -8.65
CA ALA A 100 -3.33 13.94 -9.90
C ALA A 100 -2.01 13.32 -10.40
N PHE A 101 -1.10 12.96 -9.49
CA PHE A 101 0.11 12.23 -9.85
C PHE A 101 -0.22 10.85 -10.44
N LEU A 102 -1.06 10.06 -9.76
CA LEU A 102 -1.44 8.71 -10.18
C LEU A 102 -2.14 8.73 -11.54
N GLU A 103 -3.09 9.65 -11.75
CA GLU A 103 -3.79 9.83 -13.02
C GLU A 103 -2.82 10.12 -14.17
N ARG A 104 -1.86 11.02 -13.94
CA ARG A 104 -0.86 11.41 -14.93
C ARG A 104 0.05 10.26 -15.35
N ILE A 105 0.41 9.36 -14.43
CA ILE A 105 1.32 8.25 -14.72
C ILE A 105 0.62 6.96 -15.14
N ALA A 106 -0.70 6.84 -14.89
CA ALA A 106 -1.49 5.64 -15.14
C ALA A 106 -1.28 4.98 -16.52
N PRO A 107 -1.28 5.68 -17.66
CA PRO A 107 -1.07 5.02 -18.96
C PRO A 107 0.31 4.38 -19.09
N TRP A 108 1.35 4.99 -18.51
CA TRP A 108 2.72 4.50 -18.56
C TRP A 108 2.96 3.38 -17.56
N ALA A 109 2.39 3.50 -16.36
CA ALA A 109 2.42 2.46 -15.34
C ALA A 109 1.79 1.16 -15.86
N ARG A 110 0.64 1.24 -16.54
CA ARG A 110 0.00 0.07 -17.18
C ARG A 110 0.88 -0.57 -18.24
N GLN A 111 1.49 0.23 -19.12
CA GLN A 111 2.37 -0.29 -20.17
C GLN A 111 3.62 -0.97 -19.60
N ALA A 112 4.28 -0.35 -18.62
CA ALA A 112 5.45 -0.91 -17.97
C ALA A 112 5.09 -2.20 -17.21
N ALA A 113 4.01 -2.17 -16.44
CA ALA A 113 3.54 -3.32 -15.68
C ALA A 113 3.19 -4.51 -16.56
N SER A 114 2.55 -4.28 -17.72
CA SER A 114 2.27 -5.33 -18.71
C SER A 114 3.54 -6.00 -19.23
N ARG A 115 4.60 -5.23 -19.51
CA ARG A 115 5.90 -5.78 -19.95
C ARG A 115 6.62 -6.53 -18.85
N LEU A 116 6.45 -6.10 -17.61
CA LEU A 116 7.08 -6.68 -16.42
C LEU A 116 6.29 -7.88 -15.85
N GLY A 117 5.03 -8.08 -16.26
CA GLY A 117 4.15 -9.12 -15.71
C GLY A 117 3.69 -8.84 -14.28
N VAL A 118 3.58 -7.57 -13.88
CA VAL A 118 3.15 -7.14 -12.54
C VAL A 118 1.87 -6.33 -12.60
N ALA A 119 1.28 -6.03 -11.43
CA ALA A 119 0.14 -5.14 -11.32
C ALA A 119 0.56 -3.66 -11.57
N PRO A 120 -0.21 -2.85 -12.33
CA PRO A 120 0.08 -1.43 -12.58
C PRO A 120 0.26 -0.59 -11.32
N GLU A 121 -0.46 -0.93 -10.26
CA GLU A 121 -0.43 -0.27 -8.95
C GLU A 121 0.95 -0.37 -8.31
N LEU A 122 1.68 -1.47 -8.52
CA LEU A 122 3.04 -1.63 -7.98
C LEU A 122 4.03 -0.67 -8.63
N VAL A 123 3.94 -0.49 -9.95
CA VAL A 123 4.79 0.47 -10.67
C VAL A 123 4.46 1.90 -10.24
N ALA A 124 3.16 2.22 -10.11
CA ALA A 124 2.72 3.54 -9.67
C ALA A 124 3.13 3.85 -8.22
N ALA A 125 2.99 2.89 -7.31
CA ALA A 125 3.40 3.02 -5.92
C ALA A 125 4.91 3.22 -5.79
N HIS A 126 5.71 2.47 -6.57
CA HIS A 126 7.16 2.65 -6.60
C HIS A 126 7.53 4.05 -7.12
N ALA A 127 6.93 4.50 -8.21
CA ALA A 127 7.16 5.85 -8.73
C ALA A 127 6.78 6.94 -7.71
N ALA A 128 5.69 6.75 -6.97
CA ALA A 128 5.26 7.68 -5.93
C ALA A 128 6.26 7.75 -4.77
N LEU A 129 6.81 6.61 -4.33
CA LEU A 129 7.81 6.58 -3.27
C LEU A 129 9.11 7.26 -3.68
N GLU A 130 9.64 6.92 -4.86
CA GLU A 130 10.93 7.42 -5.34
C GLU A 130 10.90 8.91 -5.68
N SER A 131 9.80 9.39 -6.26
CA SER A 131 9.66 10.80 -6.65
C SER A 131 9.04 11.69 -5.55
N GLY A 132 8.62 11.09 -4.43
CA GLY A 132 7.82 11.75 -3.41
C GLY A 132 6.53 12.33 -3.99
N TRP A 133 5.71 11.51 -4.65
CA TRP A 133 4.49 11.91 -5.37
C TRP A 133 4.72 12.95 -6.48
N GLY A 134 5.93 12.98 -7.05
CA GLY A 134 6.33 13.92 -8.08
C GLY A 134 6.72 15.31 -7.58
N GLN A 135 6.88 15.52 -6.27
CA GLN A 135 7.25 16.81 -5.69
C GLN A 135 8.71 17.20 -5.97
N ARG A 136 9.57 16.22 -6.27
CA ARG A 136 11.01 16.42 -6.48
C ARG A 136 11.43 15.99 -7.89
N PRO A 137 10.94 16.64 -8.95
CA PRO A 137 11.31 16.27 -10.31
C PRO A 137 12.79 16.57 -10.55
N LEU A 138 13.52 15.59 -11.09
CA LEU A 138 14.87 15.82 -11.61
C LEU A 138 14.77 16.73 -12.82
N ARG A 139 15.63 17.76 -12.85
CA ARG A 139 15.69 18.74 -13.92
C ARG A 139 17.01 18.60 -14.68
N ASP A 140 16.98 18.90 -15.96
CA ASP A 140 18.19 18.96 -16.78
C ASP A 140 18.94 20.30 -16.56
N ALA A 141 20.08 20.46 -17.25
CA ALA A 141 20.89 21.69 -17.21
C ALA A 141 20.13 22.97 -17.66
N HIS A 142 19.01 22.83 -18.38
CA HIS A 142 18.16 23.93 -18.82
C HIS A 142 16.97 24.15 -17.88
N GLY A 143 16.85 23.38 -16.80
CA GLY A 143 15.79 23.46 -15.80
C GLY A 143 14.50 22.74 -16.21
N ALA A 144 14.46 22.07 -17.36
CA ALA A 144 13.28 21.32 -17.81
C ALA A 144 13.14 20.00 -17.06
N SER A 145 11.90 19.52 -16.91
CA SER A 145 11.63 18.25 -16.24
C SER A 145 12.14 17.08 -17.07
N THR A 146 12.90 16.18 -16.45
CA THR A 146 13.51 15.01 -17.11
C THR A 146 12.57 13.81 -17.17
N HIS A 147 11.42 13.90 -16.51
CA HIS A 147 10.47 12.80 -16.31
C HIS A 147 11.07 11.54 -15.63
N ASN A 148 12.24 11.65 -15.01
CA ASN A 148 12.86 10.57 -14.26
C ASN A 148 12.26 10.44 -12.86
N LEU A 149 11.21 9.62 -12.75
CA LEU A 149 10.48 9.39 -11.49
C LEU A 149 11.15 8.37 -10.56
N PHE A 150 12.16 7.64 -11.05
CA PHE A 150 12.79 6.52 -10.34
C PHE A 150 14.26 6.79 -9.97
N GLY A 151 14.77 7.98 -10.26
CA GLY A 151 16.17 8.34 -9.98
C GLY A 151 17.19 7.48 -10.74
N ILE A 152 16.82 6.93 -11.91
CA ILE A 152 17.72 6.08 -12.69
C ILE A 152 18.90 6.93 -13.18
N LYS A 153 20.11 6.48 -12.87
CA LYS A 153 21.34 7.15 -13.31
C LYS A 153 21.67 6.76 -14.75
N ALA A 154 22.21 7.72 -15.50
CA ALA A 154 22.77 7.47 -16.82
C ALA A 154 24.13 6.76 -16.69
N GLY A 155 24.18 5.47 -17.02
CA GLY A 155 25.43 4.70 -17.10
C GLY A 155 26.19 4.95 -18.40
N SER A 156 27.37 4.34 -18.55
CA SER A 156 28.24 4.49 -19.74
C SER A 156 27.58 4.07 -21.07
N ALA A 157 26.58 3.17 -21.03
CA ALA A 157 25.84 2.73 -22.20
C ALA A 157 24.66 3.66 -22.59
N TRP A 158 24.36 4.66 -21.76
CA TRP A 158 23.27 5.60 -22.02
C TRP A 158 23.65 6.56 -23.15
N ARG A 159 22.76 6.67 -24.15
CA ARG A 159 22.95 7.56 -25.31
C ARG A 159 21.91 8.68 -25.40
N GLY A 160 21.08 8.82 -24.36
CA GLY A 160 20.03 9.82 -24.30
C GLY A 160 20.42 11.07 -23.52
N PRO A 161 19.48 12.01 -23.32
CA PRO A 161 19.67 13.16 -22.45
C PRO A 161 20.01 12.76 -21.01
N THR A 162 20.84 13.55 -20.34
CA THR A 162 21.23 13.36 -18.94
C THR A 162 20.83 14.55 -18.08
N VAL A 163 20.81 14.34 -16.77
CA VAL A 163 20.49 15.36 -15.76
C VAL A 163 21.75 16.01 -15.21
#